data_AF-A0A0F9H1D5-F1
#
_entry.id   AF-A0A0F9H1D5-F1
#
_cell.length_a   1.000
_cell.length_b   1.000
_cell.length_c   1.000
_cell.angle_alpha   90.00
_cell.angle_beta   90.00
_cell.angle_gamma   90.00
#
_symmetry.space_group_name_H-M   'P 1'
#
loop_
_entity.id
_entity.type
_entity.pdbx_description
1 polymer ?
#
loop_
_entity_poly.entity_id
_entity_poly.type
_entity_poly.pdbx_seq_one_letter_code
_entity_poly.pdbx_strand_id
1 'polypeptide(L)' 'NNMLKCYHCDSKFKYENLKYVLRIPEQMKYAPVCDNCKDKNPNIMPANLIRTYKFGRDKLKKENLLQLP' A
#
# COMPACT_ATOMS: atom_id res chain seq x y z
N ASN A 1 1.02 7.91 15.61
CA ASN A 1 1.22 6.46 15.42
C ASN A 1 0.80 6.04 14.02
N ASN A 2 1.74 5.82 13.09
CA ASN A 2 1.43 5.41 11.71
C ASN A 2 1.31 3.87 11.60
N MET A 3 0.13 3.34 11.91
CA MET A 3 -0.22 1.94 11.65
C MET A 3 -1.10 1.85 10.39
N LEU A 4 -0.75 0.94 9.48
CA LEU A 4 -1.53 0.59 8.30
C LEU A 4 -2.47 -0.58 8.63
N LYS A 5 -3.59 -0.65 7.92
CA LYS A 5 -4.57 -1.73 8.03
C LYS A 5 -4.51 -2.59 6.77
N CYS A 6 -4.34 -3.90 6.93
CA CYS A 6 -4.33 -4.85 5.81
C CYS A 6 -5.69 -4.87 5.12
N TYR A 7 -5.72 -4.71 3.79
CA TYR A 7 -6.98 -4.69 3.02
C TYR A 7 -7.80 -5.99 3.13
N HIS A 8 -7.13 -7.14 3.28
CA HIS A 8 -7.79 -8.46 3.22
C HIS A 8 -8.19 -9.08 4.57
N CYS A 9 -7.53 -8.69 5.66
CA CYS A 9 -7.76 -9.30 6.97
C CYS A 9 -7.85 -8.28 8.09
N ASP A 10 -7.89 -6.99 7.74
CA ASP A 10 -8.04 -5.86 8.66
C ASP A 10 -6.97 -5.75 9.77
N SER A 11 -5.93 -6.60 9.69
CA SER A 11 -4.82 -6.64 10.64
C SER A 11 -4.01 -5.36 10.56
N LYS A 12 -3.66 -4.79 11.71
CA LYS A 12 -2.87 -3.57 11.79
C LYS A 12 -1.38 -3.90 11.84
N PHE A 13 -0.58 -3.20 11.04
CA PHE A 13 0.87 -3.35 11.02
C PHE A 13 1.56 -2.00 10.79
N LYS A 14 2.83 -1.87 11.17
CA LYS A 14 3.58 -0.62 11.02
C LYS A 14 3.90 -0.35 9.54
N TYR A 15 3.98 0.92 9.16
CA TYR A 15 4.36 1.32 7.79
C TYR A 15 5.73 0.75 7.36
N GLU A 16 6.69 0.64 8.28
CA GLU A 16 8.00 0.00 8.05
C GLU A 16 7.91 -1.46 7.59
N ASN A 17 6.82 -2.15 7.92
CA ASN A 17 6.56 -3.54 7.55
C ASN A 17 5.72 -3.68 6.27
N LEU A 18 5.45 -2.58 5.55
CA LEU A 18 4.72 -2.61 4.28
C LEU A 18 5.60 -3.18 3.17
N LYS A 19 5.42 -4.46 2.87
CA LYS A 19 6.10 -5.17 1.77
C LYS A 19 5.23 -5.34 0.53
N TYR A 20 3.91 -5.42 0.70
CA TYR A 20 2.96 -5.72 -0.38
C TYR A 20 1.82 -4.71 -0.42
N VAL A 21 1.27 -4.54 -1.62
CA VAL A 21 0.15 -3.66 -1.90
C VAL A 21 -0.74 -4.28 -2.96
N LEU A 22 -2.05 -4.14 -2.80
CA LEU A 22 -3.03 -4.49 -3.81
C LEU A 22 -3.18 -3.31 -4.77
N ARG A 23 -2.97 -3.54 -6.06
CA ARG A 23 -3.34 -2.56 -7.09
C ARG A 23 -4.85 -2.62 -7.33
N ILE A 24 -5.51 -1.47 -7.25
CA ILE A 24 -6.94 -1.32 -7.56
C ILE A 24 -7.03 -0.52 -8.87
N PRO A 25 -7.13 -1.19 -10.04
CA PRO A 25 -7.03 -0.55 -11.34
C PRO A 25 -8.09 0.52 -11.55
N GLU A 26 -9.33 0.23 -11.15
CA GLU A 26 -10.49 1.13 -11.31
C GLU A 26 -10.31 2.47 -10.60
N GLN A 27 -9.60 2.48 -9.46
CA GLN A 27 -9.36 3.71 -8.69
C GLN A 27 -7.97 4.31 -8.93
N MET A 28 -7.13 3.67 -9.75
CA MET A 28 -5.69 3.98 -9.87
C MET A 28 -4.99 4.11 -8.51
N LYS A 29 -5.41 3.30 -7.52
CA LYS A 29 -4.93 3.35 -6.12
C LYS A 29 -4.22 2.07 -5.72
N TYR A 30 -3.51 2.15 -4.60
CA TYR A 30 -2.85 1.02 -3.96
C TYR A 30 -3.34 0.89 -2.52
N ALA A 31 -3.73 -0.32 -2.12
CA ALA A 31 -4.13 -0.62 -0.75
C ALA A 31 -3.03 -1.42 -0.05
N PRO A 32 -2.69 -1.13 1.21
CA PRO A 32 -1.66 -1.86 1.95
C PRO A 32 -2.07 -3.30 2.23
N VAL A 33 -1.15 -4.24 2.02
CA VAL A 33 -1.36 -5.66 2.25
C VAL A 33 -0.25 -6.20 3.16
N CYS A 34 -0.67 -6.98 4.15
CA CYS A 34 0.17 -7.66 5.11
C CYS A 34 0.80 -8.93 4.48
N ASP A 35 1.95 -9.38 5.00
CA ASP A 35 2.69 -10.53 4.45
C ASP A 35 1.83 -11.79 4.34
N ASN A 36 0.96 -12.04 5.32
CA ASN A 36 0.05 -13.19 5.37
C ASN A 36 -1.01 -13.19 4.25
N CYS A 37 -1.26 -12.05 3.60
CA CYS A 37 -2.28 -11.91 2.56
C CYS A 37 -1.70 -11.70 1.16
N LYS A 38 -0.38 -11.80 0.98
CA LYS A 38 0.29 -11.51 -0.30
C LYS A 38 -0.19 -12.39 -1.46
N ASP A 39 -0.58 -13.63 -1.17
CA ASP A 39 -1.02 -14.62 -2.17
C ASP A 39 -2.56 -14.68 -2.35
N LYS A 40 -3.32 -13.83 -1.64
CA LYS A 40 -4.79 -13.87 -1.70
C LYS A 40 -5.37 -13.26 -2.98
N ASN A 41 -4.61 -12.46 -3.72
CA ASN A 41 -5.09 -11.78 -4.92
C ASN A 41 -3.96 -11.60 -5.94
N PRO A 42 -4.18 -11.95 -7.22
CA PRO A 42 -3.15 -11.83 -8.26
C PRO A 42 -2.72 -10.38 -8.55
N ASN A 43 -3.51 -9.39 -8.13
CA ASN A 43 -3.17 -7.96 -8.28
C ASN A 43 -2.29 -7.42 -7.14
N ILE A 44 -1.87 -8.28 -6.21
CA ILE A 44 -0.94 -7.91 -5.16
C ILE A 44 0.47 -7.90 -5.73
N MET A 45 1.17 -6.82 -5.46
CA MET A 45 2.55 -6.62 -5.90
C MET A 45 3.42 -6.11 -4.75
N PRO A 46 4.74 -6.33 -4.81
CA PRO A 46 5.64 -5.75 -3.83
C PRO A 46 5.59 -4.22 -3.88
N ALA A 47 5.45 -3.58 -2.71
CA ALA A 47 5.42 -2.13 -2.55
C ALA A 47 6.67 -1.44 -3.12
N ASN A 48 7.79 -2.16 -3.17
CA ASN A 48 9.03 -1.70 -3.80
C ASN A 48 8.89 -1.46 -5.31
N LEU A 49 8.01 -2.16 -6.02
CA LEU A 49 7.79 -1.92 -7.45
C LEU A 49 7.06 -0.60 -7.71
N ILE A 50 6.27 -0.12 -6.74
CA ILE A 50 5.68 1.23 -6.79
C ILE A 50 6.77 2.30 -6.65
N ARG A 51 7.79 2.06 -5.82
CA ARG A 51 8.90 3.01 -5.66
C ARG A 51 9.68 3.22 -6.95
N THR A 52 9.79 2.19 -7.81
CA THR A 52 10.47 2.30 -9.11
C THR A 52 9.64 3.06 -10.16
N TYR A 53 8.31 3.11 -10.01
CA TYR A 53 7.40 3.90 -10.87
C TYR A 53 7.25 5.38 -10.46
N LYS A 54 8.10 5.89 -9.57
CA LYS A 54 8.17 7.33 -9.23
C LYS A 54 9.49 7.97 -9.64
N PHE A 55 9.58 8.28 -10.93
CA PHE A 55 9.97 9.63 -11.34
C PHE A 55 9.05 10.60 -10.57
N GLY A 56 9.60 11.34 -9.59
CA GLY A 56 8.83 12.25 -8.75
C GLY A 56 8.83 11.91 -7.25
N ARG A 57 10.03 11.75 -6.65
CA ARG A 57 10.21 11.75 -5.18
C ARG A 57 9.70 13.03 -4.50
N ASP A 58 9.53 14.13 -5.24
CA ASP A 58 9.12 15.43 -4.68
C ASP A 58 7.60 15.64 -4.50
N LYS A 59 6.75 14.85 -5.18
CA LYS A 59 5.28 15.02 -5.12
C LYS A 59 4.56 14.01 -4.22
N LEU A 60 5.31 13.40 -3.30
CA LEU A 60 4.77 12.55 -2.21
C LEU A 60 4.87 13.26 -0.85
N LYS A 61 5.05 14.59 -0.84
CA LYS A 61 4.76 15.39 0.35
C LYS A 61 3.23 15.52 0.48
N LYS A 62 2.73 14.88 1.53
CA LYS A 62 1.55 15.26 2.34
C LYS A 62 0.12 15.16 1.78
N GLU A 63 -0.17 15.08 0.49
CA GLU A 63 -1.58 15.25 0.04
C GLU A 63 -2.33 13.99 -0.45
N ASN A 64 -1.69 12.83 -0.61
CA ASN A 64 -2.34 11.69 -1.29
C ASN A 64 -2.28 10.32 -0.58
N LEU A 65 -1.94 10.31 0.71
CA LEU A 65 -2.40 9.24 1.60
C LEU A 65 -3.76 9.73 2.09
N LEU A 66 -4.84 9.14 1.56
CA LEU A 66 -6.20 9.36 2.05
C LEU A 66 -6.18 9.56 3.57
N GLN A 67 -6.56 10.76 4.01
CA GLN A 67 -6.85 11.04 5.41
C GLN A 67 -7.93 10.03 5.84
N LEU A 68 -7.50 8.97 6.51
CA LEU A 68 -8.38 8.02 7.17
C LEU A 68 -8.92 8.73 8.43
N PRO A 69 -10.25 8.73 8.69
CA PRO A 69 -10.77 9.15 9.98
C PRO A 69 -10.22 8.30 11.12
#